data_AF-A0A497MJR4-F1
#
_entry.id   AF-A0A497MJR4-F1
#
_cell.length_a   1.000
_cell.length_b   1.000
_cell.length_c   1.000
_cell.angle_alpha   90.00
_cell.angle_beta   90.00
_cell.angle_gamma   90.00
#
_symmetry.space_group_name_H-M   'P 1'
#
loop_
_entity.id
_entity.type
_entity.pdbx_description
1 polymer ?
#
loop_
_entity_poly.entity_id
_entity_poly.type
_entity_poly.pdbx_seq_one_letter_code
_entity_poly.pdbx_strand_id
1 'polypeptide(L)'
;MPTLNTGLTISGGYSDKVRKTLFAQLAGSVKSGSLDSKEVARAVAELNQTLYKILVEKLKTGKGDVVRIRIDYDASEGNVKWLWKTLKIEFFKRTPDEEIGRTVDEALAELGKI
;
A
#
# COMPACT_ATOMS: atom_id res chain seq x y z
N MET A 1 2.91 -17.48 -9.31
CA MET A 1 1.83 -16.71 -8.65
C MET A 1 2.26 -15.25 -8.58
N PRO A 2 1.43 -14.32 -9.06
CA PRO A 2 1.72 -12.89 -8.99
C PRO A 2 1.56 -12.33 -7.57
N THR A 3 2.33 -11.29 -7.26
CA THR A 3 2.26 -10.54 -5.99
C THR A 3 1.84 -9.11 -6.27
N LEU A 4 0.79 -8.63 -5.60
CA LEU A 4 0.52 -7.20 -5.52
C LEU A 4 1.54 -6.59 -4.56
N ASN A 5 2.28 -5.58 -5.01
CA ASN A 5 3.24 -4.85 -4.18
C ASN A 5 3.06 -3.35 -4.40
N THR A 6 2.67 -2.63 -3.36
CA THR A 6 2.45 -1.17 -3.44
C THR A 6 3.76 -0.37 -3.55
N GLY A 7 4.91 -0.97 -3.22
CA GLY A 7 6.08 -0.19 -2.84
C GLY A 7 5.82 0.62 -1.57
N LEU A 8 6.69 1.59 -1.28
CA LEU A 8 6.44 2.57 -0.23
C LEU A 8 5.37 3.56 -0.72
N THR A 9 4.31 3.73 0.07
CA THR A 9 3.25 4.71 -0.18
C THR A 9 2.84 5.36 1.12
N ILE A 10 2.46 6.63 1.07
CA ILE A 10 1.86 7.31 2.21
C ILE A 10 0.57 6.56 2.62
N SER A 11 0.36 6.36 3.92
CA SER A 11 -0.79 5.63 4.46
C SER A 11 -2.10 6.29 4.02
N GLY A 12 -2.18 7.63 4.00
CA GLY A 12 -3.36 8.33 3.48
C GLY A 12 -3.74 8.00 2.01
N GLY A 13 -2.81 7.45 1.21
CA GLY A 13 -3.01 7.12 -0.20
C GLY A 13 -2.93 5.63 -0.54
N TYR A 14 -2.88 4.72 0.45
CA TYR A 14 -2.65 3.30 0.17
C TYR A 14 -3.74 2.69 -0.74
N SER A 15 -5.00 3.11 -0.58
CA SER A 15 -6.15 2.48 -1.23
C SER A 15 -6.16 2.68 -2.74
N ASP A 16 -5.80 3.88 -3.19
CA ASP A 16 -5.63 4.22 -4.60
C ASP A 16 -4.39 3.53 -5.18
N LYS A 17 -3.31 3.42 -4.38
CA LYS A 17 -2.11 2.68 -4.81
C LYS A 17 -2.40 1.19 -5.01
N VAL A 18 -3.15 0.55 -4.12
CA VAL A 18 -3.63 -0.85 -4.28
C VAL A 18 -4.45 -1.00 -5.56
N ARG A 19 -5.43 -0.11 -5.78
CA ARG A 19 -6.26 -0.12 -6.99
C ARG A 19 -5.41 -0.03 -8.25
N LYS A 20 -4.61 1.03 -8.40
CA LYS A 20 -3.77 1.27 -9.58
C LYS A 20 -2.83 0.11 -9.86
N THR A 21 -2.24 -0.47 -8.81
CA THR A 21 -1.32 -1.59 -8.94
C THR A 21 -2.03 -2.84 -9.45
N LEU A 22 -3.17 -3.22 -8.87
CA LEU A 22 -3.88 -4.43 -9.31
C LEU A 22 -4.40 -4.30 -10.74
N PHE A 23 -5.01 -3.15 -11.07
CA PHE A 23 -5.49 -2.89 -12.43
C PHE A 23 -4.36 -2.92 -13.47
N ALA A 24 -3.18 -2.38 -13.13
CA ALA A 24 -2.02 -2.45 -14.02
C ALA A 24 -1.54 -3.89 -14.23
N GLN A 25 -1.46 -4.69 -13.16
CA GLN A 25 -1.04 -6.09 -13.24
C GLN A 25 -2.01 -6.97 -14.04
N LEU A 26 -3.32 -6.70 -13.94
CA LEU A 26 -4.37 -7.47 -14.61
C LEU A 26 -4.86 -6.85 -15.93
N ALA A 27 -4.21 -5.78 -16.40
CA ALA A 27 -4.61 -5.08 -17.62
C ALA A 27 -4.64 -5.99 -18.86
N GLY A 28 -3.71 -6.95 -18.96
CA GLY A 28 -3.68 -7.94 -20.04
C GLY A 28 -4.91 -8.85 -20.01
N SER A 29 -5.23 -9.41 -18.85
CA SER A 29 -6.40 -10.29 -18.65
C SER A 29 -7.71 -9.57 -18.96
N VAL A 30 -7.84 -8.32 -18.49
CA VAL A 30 -9.02 -7.49 -18.78
C VAL A 30 -9.15 -7.20 -20.28
N LYS A 31 -8.06 -6.82 -20.95
CA LYS A 31 -8.07 -6.58 -22.40
C LYS A 31 -8.41 -7.83 -23.21
N SER A 32 -7.98 -9.01 -22.76
CA SER A 32 -8.27 -10.28 -23.42
C SER A 32 -9.69 -10.81 -23.17
N GLY A 33 -10.45 -10.20 -22.25
CA GLY A 33 -11.77 -10.67 -21.84
C GLY A 33 -11.77 -11.85 -20.88
N SER A 34 -10.59 -12.34 -20.45
CA SER A 34 -10.47 -13.44 -19.50
C SER A 34 -10.84 -13.04 -18.06
N LEU A 35 -10.97 -11.74 -17.79
CA LEU A 35 -11.33 -11.18 -16.48
C LEU A 35 -12.15 -9.90 -16.65
N ASP A 36 -13.27 -9.76 -15.94
CA ASP A 36 -14.05 -8.53 -15.94
C ASP A 36 -13.37 -7.46 -15.06
N SER A 37 -13.30 -6.23 -15.58
CA SER A 37 -12.93 -5.03 -14.81
C SER A 37 -13.70 -4.87 -13.49
N LYS A 38 -14.98 -5.30 -13.44
CA LYS A 38 -15.80 -5.30 -12.22
C LYS A 38 -15.27 -6.27 -11.17
N GLU A 39 -14.76 -7.43 -11.60
CA GLU A 39 -14.15 -8.40 -10.69
C GLU A 39 -12.85 -7.86 -10.10
N VAL A 40 -12.02 -7.18 -10.91
CA VAL A 40 -10.83 -6.48 -10.40
C VAL A 40 -11.23 -5.42 -9.37
N ALA A 41 -12.27 -4.63 -9.64
CA ALA A 41 -12.77 -3.62 -8.70
C ALA A 41 -13.28 -4.24 -7.39
N ARG A 42 -13.99 -5.38 -7.46
CA ARG A 42 -14.45 -6.14 -6.29
C ARG A 42 -13.26 -6.61 -5.44
N ALA A 43 -12.25 -7.21 -6.06
CA ALA A 43 -11.06 -7.69 -5.36
C ALA A 43 -10.27 -6.54 -4.69
N VAL A 44 -10.17 -5.38 -5.35
CA VAL A 44 -9.61 -4.15 -4.75
C VAL A 44 -10.42 -3.71 -3.53
N ALA A 45 -11.76 -3.72 -3.61
CA ALA A 45 -12.61 -3.30 -2.51
C ALA A 45 -12.46 -4.23 -1.29
N GLU A 46 -12.43 -5.54 -1.52
CA GLU A 46 -12.18 -6.55 -0.48
C GLU A 46 -10.84 -6.31 0.23
N LEU A 47 -9.76 -6.14 -0.53
CA LEU A 47 -8.44 -5.89 0.05
C LEU A 47 -8.41 -4.55 0.81
N ASN A 48 -8.95 -3.48 0.24
CA ASN A 48 -8.97 -2.17 0.91
C ASN A 48 -9.80 -2.16 2.19
N GLN A 49 -10.90 -2.90 2.26
CA GLN A 49 -11.69 -3.03 3.48
C GLN A 49 -10.89 -3.72 4.60
N THR A 50 -10.19 -4.82 4.25
CA THR A 50 -9.30 -5.52 5.19
C THR A 50 -8.14 -4.62 5.64
N LEU A 51 -7.53 -3.88 4.71
CA LEU A 51 -6.44 -2.95 5.01
C LEU A 51 -6.90 -1.79 5.88
N TYR A 52 -8.13 -1.27 5.70
CA TYR A 52 -8.68 -0.22 6.57
C TYR A 52 -8.76 -0.70 8.01
N LYS A 53 -9.30 -1.90 8.23
CA LYS A 53 -9.37 -2.52 9.54
C LYS A 53 -7.99 -2.70 10.17
N ILE A 54 -6.98 -3.11 9.39
CA ILE A 54 -5.62 -3.31 9.92
C ILE A 54 -4.91 -1.98 10.17
N LEU A 55 -4.77 -1.13 9.14
CA LEU A 55 -3.96 0.09 9.18
C LEU A 55 -4.60 1.17 10.05
N VAL A 56 -5.89 1.44 9.85
CA VAL A 56 -6.59 2.55 10.50
C VAL A 56 -7.14 2.12 11.85
N GLU A 57 -7.84 1.00 11.94
CA GLU A 57 -8.51 0.63 13.19
C GLU A 57 -7.57 -0.03 14.20
N LYS A 58 -6.67 -0.92 13.77
CA LYS A 58 -5.78 -1.68 14.66
C LYS A 58 -4.42 -1.01 14.88
N LEU A 59 -3.71 -0.65 13.80
CA LEU A 59 -2.38 -0.03 13.88
C LEU A 59 -2.42 1.48 14.11
N LYS A 60 -3.60 2.12 13.94
CA LYS A 60 -3.80 3.55 14.15
C LYS A 60 -2.81 4.42 13.36
N THR A 61 -2.52 4.06 12.10
CA THR A 61 -1.59 4.82 11.26
C THR A 61 -2.09 6.25 11.04
N GLY A 62 -1.19 7.22 11.15
CA GLY A 62 -1.40 8.60 10.73
C GLY A 62 -1.37 8.75 9.21
N LYS A 63 -2.02 9.81 8.69
CA LYS A 63 -2.10 10.05 7.24
C LYS A 63 -0.74 10.24 6.59
N GLY A 64 0.23 10.80 7.31
CA GLY A 64 1.60 11.06 6.82
C GLY A 64 2.59 9.92 7.05
N ASP A 65 2.17 8.83 7.71
CA ASP A 65 3.00 7.64 7.83
C ASP A 65 3.18 6.96 6.47
N VAL A 66 4.15 6.06 6.37
CA VAL A 66 4.41 5.29 5.15
C VAL A 66 4.15 3.81 5.41
N VAL A 67 3.56 3.13 4.42
CA VAL A 67 3.30 1.69 4.45
C VAL A 67 3.79 1.03 3.17
N ARG A 68 4.13 -0.26 3.27
CA ARG A 68 4.33 -1.15 2.13
C ARG A 68 3.48 -2.40 2.30
N ILE A 69 2.63 -2.67 1.32
CA ILE A 69 1.66 -3.76 1.35
C ILE A 69 2.01 -4.75 0.25
N ARG A 70 2.15 -6.02 0.64
CA ARG A 70 2.41 -7.14 -0.27
C ARG A 70 1.46 -8.29 0.01
N ILE A 71 0.84 -8.82 -1.04
CA ILE A 71 -0.05 -9.97 -0.94
C ILE A 71 -0.08 -10.72 -2.27
N ASP A 72 -0.02 -12.04 -2.21
CA ASP A 72 -0.14 -12.90 -3.38
C ASP A 72 -1.61 -13.15 -3.70
N TYR A 73 -1.88 -13.41 -4.99
CA TYR A 73 -3.21 -13.76 -5.45
C TYR A 73 -3.17 -14.79 -6.57
N ASP A 74 -4.31 -15.44 -6.76
CA ASP A 74 -4.62 -16.22 -7.95
C ASP A 74 -5.65 -15.48 -8.81
N ALA A 75 -5.42 -15.46 -10.12
CA ALA A 75 -6.29 -14.82 -11.10
C ALA A 75 -6.62 -15.84 -12.19
N SER A 76 -7.57 -16.73 -11.88
CA SER A 76 -7.98 -17.87 -12.70
C SER A 76 -9.48 -17.88 -12.87
N GLU A 77 -10.01 -18.50 -13.94
CA GLU A 77 -11.47 -18.72 -14.09
C GLU A 77 -12.33 -17.45 -13.96
N GLY A 78 -11.78 -16.30 -14.38
CA GLY A 78 -12.49 -15.02 -14.29
C GLY A 78 -12.70 -14.49 -12.86
N ASN A 79 -11.94 -14.96 -11.87
CA ASN A 79 -11.95 -14.47 -10.49
C ASN A 79 -10.57 -14.03 -10.02
N VAL A 80 -10.54 -13.19 -8.97
CA VAL A 80 -9.30 -12.84 -8.24
C VAL A 80 -9.44 -13.27 -6.79
N LYS A 81 -8.59 -14.22 -6.36
CA LYS A 81 -8.57 -14.77 -5.01
C LYS A 81 -7.29 -14.38 -4.28
N TRP A 82 -7.44 -13.65 -3.18
CA TRP A 82 -6.33 -13.28 -2.32
C TRP A 82 -5.84 -14.46 -1.48
N LEU A 83 -4.52 -14.60 -1.38
CA LEU A 83 -3.89 -15.59 -0.52
C LEU A 83 -3.53 -14.93 0.81
N TRP A 84 -4.52 -14.77 1.69
CA TRP A 84 -4.42 -13.96 2.91
C TRP A 84 -3.25 -14.32 3.83
N LYS A 85 -2.81 -15.58 3.86
CA LYS A 85 -1.63 -16.00 4.65
C LYS A 85 -0.32 -15.36 4.19
N THR A 86 -0.28 -14.81 2.97
CA THR A 86 0.87 -14.14 2.38
C THR A 86 0.87 -12.62 2.62
N LEU A 87 -0.21 -12.07 3.20
CA LEU A 87 -0.33 -10.64 3.46
C LEU A 87 0.80 -10.19 4.40
N LYS A 88 1.63 -9.28 3.89
CA LYS A 88 2.72 -8.63 4.61
C LYS A 88 2.54 -7.13 4.53
N ILE A 89 2.62 -6.48 5.70
CA ILE A 89 2.53 -5.04 5.83
C ILE A 89 3.78 -4.58 6.57
N GLU A 90 4.47 -3.61 6.01
CA GLU A 90 5.49 -2.84 6.70
C GLU A 90 4.96 -1.45 6.97
N PHE A 91 5.28 -0.93 8.14
CA PHE A 91 4.78 0.33 8.66
C PHE A 91 5.95 1.18 9.15
N PHE A 92 6.03 2.41 8.63
CA PHE A 92 7.04 3.41 8.96
C PHE A 92 6.31 4.62 9.53
N LYS A 93 6.47 4.82 10.84
CA LYS A 93 5.86 5.95 11.54
C LYS A 93 6.63 7.23 11.21
N ARG A 94 5.91 8.29 10.85
CA ARG A 94 6.51 9.61 10.62
C ARG A 94 6.90 10.23 11.96
N THR A 95 8.15 10.63 12.08
CA THR A 95 8.63 11.49 13.18
C THR A 95 8.12 12.92 12.96
N PRO A 96 7.67 13.63 14.02
CA PRO A 96 7.24 15.02 13.92
C PRO A 96 8.30 15.94 13.31
N ASP A 97 7.87 16.92 12.52
CA ASP A 97 8.78 17.84 11.83
C ASP A 97 9.59 18.70 12.80
N GLU A 98 9.05 19.03 13.97
CA GLU A 98 9.75 19.79 15.01
C GLU A 98 10.96 19.03 15.56
N GLU A 99 10.80 17.72 15.78
CA GLU A 99 11.88 16.85 16.26
C GLU A 99 12.98 16.70 15.20
N ILE A 100 12.57 16.45 13.94
CA ILE A 100 13.49 16.37 12.81
C ILE A 100 14.22 17.70 12.61
N GLY A 101 13.50 18.83 12.68
CA GLY A 101 14.05 20.17 12.53
C GLY A 101 15.14 20.45 13.55
N ARG A 102 14.90 20.16 14.82
CA ARG A 102 15.91 20.31 15.88
C ARG A 102 17.18 19.51 15.60
N THR A 103 17.05 18.24 15.22
CA THR A 103 18.20 17.39 14.89
C THR A 103 18.96 17.91 13.66
N VAL A 104 18.24 18.45 12.67
CA VAL A 104 18.86 19.07 11.49
C VAL A 104 19.63 20.33 11.88
N ASP A 105 19.03 21.22 12.67
CA ASP A 105 19.67 22.46 13.12
C ASP A 105 20.92 22.19 13.96
N GLU A 106 20.85 21.23 14.89
CA GLU A 106 22.00 20.77 15.69
C GLU A 106 23.15 20.27 14.80
N ALA A 107 22.84 19.40 13.83
CA ALA A 107 23.85 18.87 12.91
C ALA A 107 24.45 19.95 12.00
N LEU A 108 23.65 20.92 11.55
CA LEU A 108 24.15 22.03 10.72
C LEU A 108 25.08 22.96 11.51
N ALA A 109 24.80 23.20 12.79
CA ALA A 109 25.67 23.97 13.68
C ALA A 109 26.99 23.25 13.94
N GLU A 110 26.98 21.93 14.20
CA GLU A 110 28.20 21.12 14.36
C GLU A 110 29.09 21.15 13.11
N LEU A 111 28.48 21.21 11.93
CA LEU A 111 29.18 21.28 10.64
C LEU A 111 29.55 22.71 10.21
N GLY A 112 29.27 23.73 11.03
CA GLY A 112 29.55 25.14 10.75
C GLY A 112 28.85 25.67 9.50
N LYS A 113 27.63 25.16 9.22
CA LYS A 113 26.81 25.58 8.07
C LYS A 113 25.84 26.70 8.41
N ILE A 114 25.58 26.90 9.69
CA ILE A 114 24.83 28.00 10.30
C ILE A 114 25.55 28.44 11.58
#